data_AF-A0AAV8WHB8-F1
#
_entry.id   AF-A0AAV8WHB8-F1
#
_cell.length_a   1.000
_cell.length_b   1.000
_cell.length_c   1.000
_cell.angle_alpha   90.00
_cell.angle_beta   90.00
_cell.angle_gamma   90.00
#
_symmetry.space_group_name_H-M   'P 1'
#
loop_
_entity.id
_entity.type
_entity.pdbx_description
1 polymer ?
#
loop_
_entity_poly.entity_id
_entity_poly.type
_entity_poly.pdbx_seq_one_letter_code
_entity_poly.pdbx_strand_id
1 'polypeptide(L)'
;MFEIIYEDPETQEKKYVYQNSWGITTRTIGVMIMIHADNQGLVLPPRVASIQIVIVPCGITANLTDDARNNLQVSCSQLEEEMKNAGIKVKGDYRSNYSPGWKFNHWELKGVPIRVELGPKDIEKKQIVAVRRDSGEKITLPRNGVVNKLGELLDDIQNSLYRKAYEDLEGHKILLTDWSQFGPNLDNKKIILAPFCGDEECEDKIKADSARDDTEAAEQGAPSMGAKSLCIPLEQPAPIKENDKCIHPECKRRPQFYTLFGRSY
;
A
#
# COMPACT_ATOMS: atom_id res chain seq x y z
N MET A 1 4.45 -39.01 6.78
CA MET A 1 5.69 -38.43 6.21
C MET A 1 6.84 -38.45 7.22
N PHE A 2 6.70 -37.83 8.40
CA PHE A 2 7.78 -37.76 9.42
C PHE A 2 7.49 -38.51 10.73
N GLU A 3 6.41 -39.31 10.79
CA GLU A 3 6.04 -40.12 11.95
C GLU A 3 6.01 -39.38 13.30
N ILE A 4 5.57 -38.12 13.30
CA ILE A 4 5.43 -37.31 14.52
C ILE A 4 4.15 -37.73 15.24
N ILE A 5 4.31 -38.51 16.32
CA ILE A 5 3.23 -39.18 17.04
C ILE A 5 3.35 -38.86 18.54
N TYR A 6 2.22 -38.70 19.21
CA TYR A 6 2.10 -38.63 20.67
C TYR A 6 1.18 -39.75 21.18
N GLU A 7 1.29 -40.08 22.47
CA GLU A 7 0.37 -40.99 23.14
C GLU A 7 -0.80 -40.19 23.71
N ASP A 8 -2.02 -40.55 23.32
CA ASP A 8 -3.21 -39.85 23.77
C ASP A 8 -3.43 -40.05 25.28
N PRO A 9 -3.60 -38.98 26.07
CA PRO A 9 -3.68 -39.12 27.52
C PRO A 9 -4.95 -39.85 27.99
N GLU A 10 -6.02 -39.84 27.19
CA GLU A 10 -7.29 -40.48 27.55
C GLU A 10 -7.36 -41.91 27.03
N THR A 11 -6.96 -42.13 25.77
CA THR A 11 -7.09 -43.45 25.13
C THR A 11 -5.82 -44.30 25.19
N GLN A 12 -4.66 -43.71 25.54
CA GLN A 12 -3.33 -44.33 25.51
C GLN A 12 -2.94 -44.85 24.11
N GLU A 13 -3.60 -44.34 23.07
CA GLU A 13 -3.33 -44.72 21.69
C GLU A 13 -2.31 -43.76 21.05
N LYS A 14 -1.50 -44.28 20.13
CA LYS A 14 -0.61 -43.47 19.31
C LYS A 14 -1.42 -42.64 18.32
N LYS A 15 -1.41 -41.32 18.47
CA LYS A 15 -2.08 -40.37 17.56
C LYS A 15 -1.07 -39.47 16.85
N TYR A 16 -1.36 -39.14 15.60
CA TYR A 16 -0.60 -38.13 14.86
C TYR A 16 -0.92 -36.74 15.38
N VAL A 17 0.09 -35.87 15.42
CA VAL A 17 -0.09 -34.47 15.79
C VAL A 17 -0.80 -33.69 14.67
N TYR A 18 -1.55 -32.65 15.05
CA TYR A 18 -2.04 -31.64 14.11
C TYR A 18 -0.95 -30.60 13.87
N GLN A 19 -0.54 -30.41 12.62
CA GLN A 19 0.50 -29.44 12.24
C GLN A 19 -0.08 -28.35 11.32
N ASN A 20 0.43 -27.13 11.47
CA ASN A 20 0.20 -26.03 10.55
C ASN A 20 1.52 -25.34 10.19
N SER A 21 1.52 -24.57 9.10
CA SER A 21 2.64 -23.72 8.71
C SER A 21 2.12 -22.45 8.05
N TRP A 22 2.86 -21.36 8.18
CA TRP A 22 2.52 -20.06 7.59
C TRP A 22 3.81 -19.29 7.29
N GLY A 23 3.77 -18.41 6.30
CA GLY A 23 4.94 -17.66 5.85
C GLY A 23 4.58 -16.30 5.26
N ILE A 24 5.45 -15.32 5.50
CA ILE A 24 5.38 -13.97 4.95
C ILE A 24 6.77 -13.62 4.40
N THR A 25 6.81 -12.93 3.25
CA THR A 25 8.07 -12.66 2.54
C THR A 25 8.21 -11.18 2.19
N THR A 26 9.36 -10.83 1.60
CA THR A 26 9.65 -9.51 1.06
C THR A 26 8.73 -9.08 -0.10
N ARG A 27 7.87 -9.98 -0.61
CA ARG A 27 6.79 -9.63 -1.56
C ARG A 27 5.93 -8.48 -1.05
N THR A 28 5.75 -8.37 0.26
CA THR A 28 5.02 -7.26 0.91
C THR A 28 5.58 -5.88 0.59
N ILE A 29 6.90 -5.76 0.38
CA ILE A 29 7.54 -4.51 -0.03
C ILE A 29 7.12 -4.14 -1.46
N GLY A 30 7.12 -5.10 -2.38
CA GLY A 30 6.67 -4.89 -3.76
C GLY A 30 5.21 -4.48 -3.83
N VAL A 31 4.33 -5.15 -3.07
CA VAL A 31 2.91 -4.82 -2.96
C VAL A 31 2.71 -3.38 -2.44
N MET A 32 3.39 -3.00 -1.37
CA MET A 32 3.33 -1.63 -0.82
C MET A 32 3.75 -0.59 -1.87
N ILE A 33 4.83 -0.85 -2.63
CA ILE A 33 5.30 0.06 -3.67
C ILE A 33 4.25 0.20 -4.77
N MET A 34 3.73 -0.91 -5.30
CA MET A 34 2.75 -0.90 -6.39
C MET A 34 1.43 -0.21 -6.01
N ILE A 35 1.00 -0.33 -4.76
CA ILE A 35 -0.25 0.28 -4.28
C ILE A 35 -0.11 1.79 -4.06
N HIS A 36 1.01 2.25 -3.48
CA HIS A 36 1.12 3.62 -3.01
C HIS A 36 1.93 4.56 -3.92
N ALA A 37 2.88 4.04 -4.69
CA ALA A 37 3.71 4.88 -5.55
C ALA A 37 2.87 5.63 -6.60
N ASP A 38 3.41 6.77 -7.05
CA ASP A 38 2.80 7.59 -8.08
C ASP A 38 3.84 7.97 -9.16
N ASN A 39 3.42 8.83 -10.09
CA ASN A 39 4.28 9.28 -11.19
C ASN A 39 5.49 10.13 -10.75
N GLN A 40 5.54 10.56 -9.48
CA GLN A 40 6.68 11.28 -8.91
C GLN A 40 7.65 10.36 -8.16
N GLY A 41 7.28 9.10 -7.93
CA GLY A 41 8.14 8.08 -7.32
C GLY A 41 7.48 7.36 -6.15
N LEU A 42 8.30 6.99 -5.16
CA LEU A 42 7.81 6.29 -3.98
C LEU A 42 6.88 7.19 -3.16
N VAL A 43 5.91 6.56 -2.50
CA VAL A 43 5.10 7.14 -1.42
C VAL A 43 5.11 6.13 -0.29
N LEU A 44 5.89 6.38 0.75
CA LEU A 44 6.10 5.40 1.82
C LEU A 44 5.09 5.62 2.95
N PRO A 45 4.41 4.57 3.45
CA PRO A 45 3.66 4.66 4.69
C PRO A 45 4.58 5.04 5.86
N PRO A 46 4.22 6.05 6.68
CA PRO A 46 5.07 6.57 7.74
C PRO A 46 5.67 5.55 8.71
N ARG A 47 4.93 4.48 9.03
CA ARG A 47 5.40 3.47 9.99
C ARG A 47 6.60 2.68 9.49
N VAL A 48 6.71 2.48 8.17
CA VAL A 48 7.80 1.71 7.53
C VAL A 48 8.84 2.58 6.83
N ALA A 49 8.60 3.90 6.70
CA ALA A 49 9.56 4.82 6.12
C ALA A 49 10.84 4.91 6.98
N SER A 50 12.01 4.75 6.36
CA SER A 50 13.31 4.88 7.06
C SER A 50 13.59 6.31 7.50
N ILE A 51 13.09 7.27 6.74
CA ILE A 51 13.02 8.70 7.07
C ILE A 51 11.56 9.10 6.93
N GLN A 52 10.95 9.54 8.03
CA GLN A 52 9.58 10.03 8.09
C GLN A 52 9.50 11.50 7.70
N ILE A 53 10.47 12.29 8.16
CA ILE A 53 10.50 13.74 7.95
C ILE A 53 11.86 14.17 7.43
N VAL A 54 11.89 15.00 6.39
CA VAL A 54 13.10 15.69 5.96
C VAL A 54 12.98 17.19 6.17
N ILE A 55 13.99 17.80 6.80
CA ILE A 55 14.06 19.26 7.00
C ILE A 55 14.93 19.85 5.91
N VAL A 56 14.40 20.81 5.14
CA VAL A 56 15.11 21.50 4.06
C VAL A 56 15.13 23.00 4.36
N PRO A 57 16.31 23.57 4.66
CA PRO A 57 16.48 25.01 4.76
C PRO A 57 16.17 25.68 3.42
N CYS A 58 15.32 26.71 3.45
CA CYS A 58 14.82 27.41 2.28
C CYS A 58 15.05 28.93 2.39
N GLY A 59 14.89 29.65 1.28
CA GLY A 59 14.99 31.12 1.27
C GLY A 59 16.40 31.67 1.48
N ILE A 60 17.44 30.86 1.23
CA ILE A 60 18.83 31.32 1.28
C ILE A 60 19.14 32.07 -0.03
N THR A 61 19.20 33.40 0.06
CA THR A 61 19.55 34.28 -1.07
C THR A 61 21.00 34.78 -0.95
N ALA A 62 21.57 35.29 -2.04
CA ALA A 62 22.89 35.94 -2.03
C ALA A 62 22.98 37.12 -1.05
N ASN A 63 21.86 37.81 -0.84
CA ASN A 63 21.78 38.97 0.06
C ASN A 63 21.51 38.60 1.53
N LEU A 64 21.43 37.30 1.86
CA LEU A 64 21.20 36.86 3.23
C LEU A 64 22.48 37.03 4.05
N THR A 65 22.40 37.73 5.17
CA THR A 65 23.55 37.92 6.07
C THR A 65 24.05 36.58 6.62
N ASP A 66 25.34 36.51 6.95
CA ASP A 66 25.93 35.31 7.53
C ASP A 66 25.27 34.94 8.86
N ASP A 67 24.90 35.93 9.68
CA ASP A 67 24.15 35.73 10.94
C ASP A 67 22.78 35.10 10.70
N ALA A 68 22.03 35.58 9.70
CA ALA A 68 20.71 35.01 9.36
C ALA A 68 20.84 33.58 8.81
N ARG A 69 21.91 33.30 8.05
CA ARG A 69 22.21 31.95 7.55
C ARG A 69 22.55 31.00 8.70
N ASN A 70 23.36 31.46 9.66
CA ASN A 70 23.72 30.69 10.85
C ASN A 70 22.48 30.42 11.73
N ASN A 71 21.67 31.45 11.98
CA ASN A 71 20.42 31.30 12.74
C ASN A 71 19.47 30.27 12.09
N LEU A 72 19.36 30.27 10.76
CA LEU A 72 18.57 29.28 10.04
C LEU A 72 19.10 27.85 10.24
N GLN A 73 20.42 27.65 10.12
CA GLN A 73 21.03 26.33 10.33
C GLN A 73 20.83 25.83 11.75
N VAL A 74 21.07 26.68 12.75
CA VAL A 74 20.84 26.36 14.17
C VAL A 74 19.38 26.01 14.42
N SER A 75 18.45 26.81 13.88
CA SER A 75 17.00 26.56 14.04
C SER A 75 16.57 25.22 13.42
N CYS A 76 17.11 24.86 12.25
CA CYS A 76 16.85 23.56 11.64
C CYS A 76 17.42 22.41 12.47
N SER A 77 18.65 22.55 12.96
CA SER A 77 19.33 21.53 13.76
C SER A 77 18.61 21.29 15.10
N GLN A 78 18.15 22.35 15.76
CA GLN A 78 17.36 22.26 16.99
C GLN A 78 16.04 21.54 16.74
N LEU A 79 15.33 21.90 15.67
CA LEU A 79 14.08 21.25 15.29
C LEU A 79 14.29 19.76 14.97
N GLU A 80 15.40 19.41 14.29
CA GLU A 80 15.78 18.03 14.03
C GLU A 80 16.02 17.24 15.33
N GLU A 81 16.72 17.84 16.29
CA GLU A 81 17.01 17.22 17.59
C GLU A 81 15.74 17.00 18.42
N GLU A 82 14.85 18.00 18.48
CA GLU A 82 13.56 17.90 19.17
C GLU A 82 12.71 16.75 18.62
N MET A 83 12.66 16.59 17.30
CA MET A 83 11.95 15.49 16.66
C MET A 83 12.60 14.13 16.93
N LYS A 84 13.94 14.04 16.90
CA LYS A 84 14.67 12.80 17.26
C LYS A 84 14.38 12.40 18.70
N ASN A 85 14.37 13.36 19.62
CA ASN A 85 14.07 13.12 21.04
C ASN A 85 12.62 12.64 21.26
N ALA A 86 11.70 13.00 20.36
CA ALA A 86 10.34 12.47 20.33
C ALA A 86 10.19 11.13 19.58
N GLY A 87 11.29 10.52 19.12
CA GLY A 87 11.28 9.23 18.42
C GLY A 87 10.92 9.30 16.93
N ILE A 88 10.84 10.50 16.35
CA ILE A 88 10.55 10.67 14.92
C ILE A 88 11.82 10.44 14.10
N LYS A 89 11.71 9.63 13.05
CA LYS A 89 12.82 9.36 12.10
C LYS A 89 13.02 10.56 11.17
N VAL A 90 13.76 11.56 11.62
CA VAL A 90 14.00 12.82 10.90
C VAL A 90 15.43 12.94 10.37
N LYS A 91 15.59 13.67 9.26
CA LYS A 91 16.90 14.04 8.70
C LYS A 91 16.90 15.47 8.17
N GLY A 92 17.92 16.27 8.49
CA GLY A 92 18.19 17.53 7.82
C GLY A 92 18.96 17.37 6.51
N ASP A 93 18.59 18.12 5.48
CA ASP A 93 19.32 18.22 4.20
C ASP A 93 20.04 19.57 4.05
N TYR A 94 21.22 19.65 4.66
CA TYR A 94 22.05 20.85 4.72
C TYR A 94 23.03 21.01 3.56
N ARG A 95 22.94 20.19 2.51
CA ARG A 95 23.86 20.26 1.36
C ARG A 95 23.78 21.62 0.67
N SER A 96 24.85 22.39 0.64
CA SER A 96 24.87 23.75 0.06
C SER A 96 25.00 23.75 -1.46
N ASN A 97 25.51 22.67 -2.05
CA ASN A 97 25.74 22.53 -3.49
C ASN A 97 24.47 22.20 -4.30
N TYR A 98 23.31 22.05 -3.64
CA TYR A 98 22.03 21.77 -4.29
C TYR A 98 20.98 22.82 -3.92
N SER A 99 20.18 23.22 -4.92
CA SER A 99 19.05 24.11 -4.70
C SER A 99 17.96 23.44 -3.86
N PRO A 100 17.12 24.21 -3.14
CA PRO A 100 15.98 23.65 -2.41
C PRO A 100 15.06 22.80 -3.31
N GLY A 101 14.74 23.28 -4.53
CA GLY A 101 13.92 22.54 -5.47
C GLY A 101 14.52 21.18 -5.89
N TRP A 102 15.84 21.10 -6.05
CA TRP A 102 16.50 19.82 -6.30
C TRP A 102 16.35 18.86 -5.11
N LYS A 103 16.51 19.37 -3.88
CA LYS A 103 16.33 18.57 -2.66
C LYS A 103 14.89 18.10 -2.51
N PHE A 104 13.91 18.95 -2.84
CA PHE A 104 12.49 18.59 -2.80
C PHE A 104 12.23 17.35 -3.66
N ASN A 105 12.61 17.41 -4.94
CA ASN A 105 12.47 16.29 -5.87
C ASN A 105 13.23 15.04 -5.40
N HIS A 106 14.44 15.20 -4.84
CA HIS A 106 15.23 14.08 -4.35
C HIS A 106 14.51 13.28 -3.25
N TRP A 107 13.83 13.96 -2.34
CA TRP A 107 13.13 13.33 -1.22
C TRP A 107 11.71 12.91 -1.56
N GLU A 108 11.05 13.62 -2.47
CA GLU A 108 9.76 13.21 -3.04
C GLU A 108 9.90 11.90 -3.83
N LEU A 109 10.93 11.79 -4.68
CA LEU A 109 11.23 10.55 -5.42
C LEU A 109 11.46 9.35 -4.48
N LYS A 110 12.11 9.59 -3.33
CA LYS A 110 12.37 8.59 -2.29
C LYS A 110 11.18 8.31 -1.37
N GLY A 111 10.10 9.07 -1.50
CA GLY A 111 8.86 8.86 -0.76
C GLY A 111 8.91 9.21 0.72
N VAL A 112 9.75 10.18 1.12
CA VAL A 112 9.73 10.69 2.50
C VAL A 112 8.35 11.30 2.78
N PRO A 113 7.60 10.82 3.80
CA PRO A 113 6.21 11.21 4.03
C PRO A 113 5.97 12.71 4.20
N ILE A 114 6.86 13.40 4.93
CA ILE A 114 6.74 14.84 5.17
C ILE A 114 8.05 15.53 4.83
N ARG A 115 7.98 16.61 4.05
CA ARG A 115 9.05 17.59 3.94
C ARG A 115 8.71 18.81 4.79
N VAL A 116 9.60 19.19 5.69
CA VAL A 116 9.56 20.46 6.41
C VAL A 116 10.44 21.47 5.69
N GLU A 117 9.84 22.57 5.26
CA GLU A 117 10.51 23.74 4.71
C GLU A 117 10.63 24.77 5.83
N LEU A 118 11.85 25.23 6.10
CA LEU A 118 12.14 26.27 7.09
C LEU A 118 12.98 27.37 6.44
N GLY A 119 12.47 28.59 6.41
CA GLY A 119 13.21 29.77 5.94
C GLY A 119 13.28 30.89 6.97
N PRO A 120 14.06 31.96 6.72
CA PRO A 120 14.20 33.10 7.64
C PRO A 120 12.85 33.74 8.01
N LYS A 121 11.96 33.90 7.02
CA LYS A 121 10.61 34.46 7.23
C LYS A 121 9.73 33.59 8.12
N ASP A 122 9.90 32.27 8.08
CA ASP A 122 9.13 31.35 8.90
C ASP A 122 9.63 31.36 10.35
N ILE A 123 10.95 31.51 10.55
CA ILE A 123 11.56 31.72 11.87
C ILE A 123 11.04 33.02 12.50
N GLU A 124 11.03 34.13 11.77
CA GLU A 124 10.48 35.41 12.23
C GLU A 124 9.00 35.30 12.63
N LYS A 125 8.21 34.54 11.86
CA LYS A 125 6.80 34.27 12.13
C LYS A 125 6.55 33.15 13.14
N LYS A 126 7.60 32.52 13.67
CA LYS A 126 7.54 31.37 14.60
C LYS A 126 6.66 30.24 14.05
N GLN A 127 6.86 29.88 12.79
CA GLN A 127 6.13 28.83 12.08
C GLN A 127 7.09 27.95 11.26
N ILE A 128 6.57 26.84 10.73
CA ILE A 128 7.21 26.02 9.71
C ILE A 128 6.19 25.70 8.61
N VAL A 129 6.67 25.25 7.45
CA VAL A 129 5.79 24.71 6.39
C VAL A 129 6.05 23.22 6.26
N ALA A 130 5.03 22.39 6.50
CA ALA A 130 5.06 20.96 6.26
C ALA A 130 4.38 20.65 4.92
N VAL A 131 5.00 19.81 4.10
CA VAL A 131 4.45 19.36 2.81
C VAL A 131 4.29 17.85 2.87
N ARG A 132 3.07 17.39 2.62
CA ARG A 132 2.71 15.98 2.58
C ARG A 132 3.13 15.34 1.25
N ARG A 133 3.72 14.15 1.30
CA ARG A 133 4.10 13.41 0.08
C ARG A 133 2.93 12.73 -0.62
N ASP A 134 1.93 12.25 0.13
CA ASP A 134 0.78 11.51 -0.42
C ASP A 134 -0.20 12.40 -1.20
N SER A 135 -0.34 13.67 -0.81
CA SER A 135 -1.29 14.62 -1.41
C SER A 135 -0.65 15.85 -2.04
N GLY A 136 0.59 16.18 -1.69
CA GLY A 136 1.24 17.45 -2.05
C GLY A 136 0.74 18.68 -1.25
N GLU A 137 -0.17 18.47 -0.29
CA GLU A 137 -0.72 19.54 0.55
C GLU A 137 0.37 20.24 1.36
N LYS A 138 0.29 21.58 1.42
CA LYS A 138 1.16 22.43 2.22
C LYS A 138 0.43 22.95 3.44
N ILE A 139 1.00 22.72 4.61
CA ILE A 139 0.41 23.05 5.91
C ILE A 139 1.38 23.95 6.66
N THR A 140 0.94 25.15 7.01
CA THR A 140 1.72 26.03 7.90
C THR A 140 1.41 25.68 9.35
N LEU A 141 2.44 25.31 10.11
CA LEU A 141 2.31 24.91 11.52
C LEU A 141 3.05 25.90 12.42
N PRO A 142 2.48 26.29 13.59
CA PRO A 142 3.22 27.08 14.57
C PRO A 142 4.41 26.27 15.09
N ARG A 143 5.52 26.96 15.37
CA ARG A 143 6.74 26.34 15.93
C ARG A 143 6.49 25.73 17.31
N ASN A 144 5.60 26.33 18.08
CA ASN A 144 5.15 25.80 19.37
C ASN A 144 4.27 24.57 19.16
N GLY A 145 4.62 23.45 19.81
CA GLY A 145 3.91 22.18 19.69
C GLY A 145 4.08 21.47 18.34
N VAL A 146 5.03 21.92 17.50
CA VAL A 146 5.20 21.42 16.12
C VAL A 146 5.50 19.93 16.06
N VAL A 147 6.26 19.40 17.02
CA VAL A 147 6.66 17.98 17.06
C VAL A 147 5.44 17.08 17.21
N ASN A 148 4.51 17.42 18.12
CA ASN A 148 3.27 16.65 18.30
C ASN A 148 2.39 16.72 17.05
N LYS A 149 2.22 17.91 16.47
CA LYS A 149 1.42 18.08 15.25
C LYS A 149 1.99 17.30 14.05
N LEU A 150 3.31 17.21 13.95
CA LEU A 150 3.95 16.40 12.91
C LEU A 150 3.79 14.90 13.16
N GLY A 151 3.79 14.46 14.43
CA GLY A 151 3.41 13.09 14.80
C GLY A 151 1.98 12.75 14.38
N GLU A 152 1.02 13.61 14.72
CA GLU A 152 -0.39 13.48 14.29
C GLU A 152 -0.52 13.45 12.77
N LEU A 153 0.24 14.29 12.07
CA LEU A 153 0.25 14.33 10.60
C LEU A 153 0.81 13.03 9.99
N LEU A 154 1.81 12.39 10.61
CA LEU A 154 2.29 11.08 10.16
C LEU A 154 1.20 10.01 10.33
N ASP A 155 0.44 10.02 11.42
CA ASP A 155 -0.68 9.09 11.59
C ASP A 155 -1.83 9.36 10.60
N ASP A 156 -2.12 10.62 10.32
CA ASP A 156 -3.12 10.98 9.30
C ASP A 156 -2.71 10.52 7.90
N ILE A 157 -1.43 10.71 7.51
CA ILE A 157 -0.90 10.19 6.23
C ILE A 157 -1.02 8.67 6.17
N GLN A 158 -0.69 7.96 7.25
CA GLN A 158 -0.82 6.50 7.32
C GLN A 158 -2.27 6.05 7.08
N ASN A 159 -3.23 6.72 7.72
CA ASN A 159 -4.65 6.41 7.59
C ASN A 159 -5.21 6.80 6.21
N SER A 160 -4.77 7.93 5.66
CA SER A 160 -5.10 8.41 4.31
C SER A 160 -4.69 7.40 3.24
N LEU A 161 -3.43 6.92 3.30
CA LEU A 161 -2.92 5.91 2.37
C LEU A 161 -3.70 4.60 2.46
N TYR A 162 -4.03 4.14 3.67
CA TYR A 162 -4.85 2.95 3.87
C TYR A 162 -6.26 3.12 3.29
N ARG A 163 -6.93 4.24 3.63
CA ARG A 163 -8.30 4.52 3.19
C ARG A 163 -8.38 4.58 1.66
N LYS A 164 -7.46 5.33 1.04
CA LYS A 164 -7.38 5.43 -0.43
C LYS A 164 -7.22 4.06 -1.09
N ALA A 165 -6.31 3.23 -0.57
CA ALA A 165 -6.08 1.89 -1.11
C ALA A 165 -7.28 0.95 -0.89
N TYR A 166 -7.96 1.07 0.25
CA TYR A 166 -9.17 0.31 0.55
C TYR A 166 -10.34 0.70 -0.35
N GLU A 167 -10.58 1.99 -0.54
CA GLU A 167 -11.61 2.51 -1.45
C GLU A 167 -11.33 2.08 -2.90
N ASP A 168 -10.07 2.08 -3.33
CA ASP A 168 -9.67 1.58 -4.65
C ASP A 168 -9.93 0.08 -4.81
N LEU A 169 -9.56 -0.74 -3.81
CA LEU A 169 -9.85 -2.17 -3.80
C LEU A 169 -11.35 -2.45 -3.87
N GLU A 170 -12.15 -1.82 -3.02
CA GLU A 170 -13.60 -2.02 -2.99
C GLU A 170 -14.25 -1.52 -4.28
N GLY A 171 -13.80 -0.39 -4.83
CA GLY A 171 -14.27 0.12 -6.12
C GLY A 171 -13.89 -0.76 -7.32
N HIS A 172 -12.86 -1.59 -7.20
CA HIS A 172 -12.45 -2.58 -8.20
C HIS A 172 -13.02 -3.97 -7.95
N LYS A 173 -13.69 -4.22 -6.82
CA LYS A 173 -14.35 -5.48 -6.53
C LYS A 173 -15.82 -5.42 -6.97
N ILE A 174 -16.29 -6.43 -7.70
CA ILE A 174 -17.68 -6.50 -8.15
C ILE A 174 -18.29 -7.86 -7.85
N LEU A 175 -19.58 -7.88 -7.52
CA LEU A 175 -20.36 -9.12 -7.46
C LEU A 175 -20.93 -9.41 -8.85
N LEU A 176 -20.66 -10.59 -9.39
CA LEU A 176 -21.08 -10.98 -10.73
C LEU A 176 -21.72 -12.37 -10.74
N THR A 177 -22.86 -12.49 -11.42
CA THR A 177 -23.60 -13.75 -11.62
C THR A 177 -23.84 -14.07 -13.10
N ASP A 178 -23.40 -13.21 -14.01
CA ASP A 178 -23.53 -13.38 -15.46
C ASP A 178 -22.15 -13.58 -16.09
N TRP A 179 -21.93 -14.77 -16.66
CA TRP A 179 -20.69 -15.12 -17.36
C TRP A 179 -20.34 -14.18 -18.51
N SER A 180 -21.35 -13.66 -19.22
CA SER A 180 -21.13 -12.78 -20.39
C SER A 180 -20.35 -11.51 -20.02
N GLN A 181 -20.46 -11.09 -18.76
CA GLN A 181 -19.79 -9.91 -18.21
C GLN A 181 -18.45 -10.24 -17.53
N PHE A 182 -18.06 -11.52 -17.45
CA PHE A 182 -16.86 -11.94 -16.72
C PHE A 182 -15.59 -11.42 -17.40
N GLY A 183 -15.40 -11.74 -18.69
CA GLY A 183 -14.29 -11.22 -19.51
C GLY A 183 -14.22 -9.68 -19.55
N PRO A 184 -15.31 -8.97 -19.92
CA PRO A 184 -15.33 -7.51 -19.94
C PRO A 184 -14.94 -6.85 -18.61
N ASN A 185 -15.33 -7.41 -17.46
CA ASN A 185 -14.94 -6.86 -16.17
C ASN A 185 -13.49 -7.16 -15.79
N LEU A 186 -12.94 -8.32 -16.16
CA LEU A 186 -11.49 -8.58 -16.03
C LEU A 186 -10.68 -7.57 -16.84
N ASP A 187 -11.16 -7.23 -18.04
CA ASP A 187 -10.53 -6.27 -18.94
C ASP A 187 -10.60 -4.84 -18.42
N ASN A 188 -11.66 -4.51 -17.69
CA ASN A 188 -11.79 -3.27 -16.93
C ASN A 188 -11.09 -3.32 -15.56
N LYS A 189 -10.12 -4.23 -15.39
CA LYS A 189 -9.26 -4.39 -14.20
C LYS A 189 -10.04 -4.63 -12.90
N LYS A 190 -11.19 -5.32 -12.98
CA LYS A 190 -11.98 -5.68 -11.80
C LYS A 190 -11.56 -7.02 -11.20
N ILE A 191 -11.74 -7.14 -9.90
CA ILE A 191 -11.74 -8.39 -9.15
C ILE A 191 -13.19 -8.85 -9.05
N ILE A 192 -13.45 -10.08 -9.45
CA ILE A 192 -14.82 -10.60 -9.61
C ILE A 192 -15.14 -11.52 -8.45
N LEU A 193 -16.12 -11.17 -7.64
CA LEU A 193 -16.75 -12.05 -6.67
C LEU A 193 -17.92 -12.75 -7.35
N ALA A 194 -17.91 -14.08 -7.42
CA ALA A 194 -18.96 -14.82 -8.13
C ALA A 194 -19.34 -16.14 -7.44
N PRO A 195 -20.59 -16.61 -7.58
CA PRO A 195 -20.99 -17.93 -7.07
C PRO A 195 -20.20 -19.04 -7.78
N PHE A 196 -19.58 -19.92 -7.00
CA PHE A 196 -18.71 -20.96 -7.50
C PHE A 196 -18.98 -22.31 -6.82
N CYS A 197 -18.90 -23.38 -7.59
CA CYS A 197 -19.17 -24.75 -7.11
C CYS A 197 -18.06 -25.35 -6.24
N GLY A 198 -16.87 -24.75 -6.21
CA GLY A 198 -15.73 -25.21 -5.41
C GLY A 198 -14.90 -26.32 -6.06
N ASP A 199 -15.18 -26.65 -7.31
CA ASP A 199 -14.61 -27.83 -7.97
C ASP A 199 -13.57 -27.45 -9.03
N GLU A 200 -12.44 -28.18 -8.99
CA GLU A 200 -11.24 -27.93 -9.79
C GLU A 200 -11.52 -27.90 -11.30
N GLU A 201 -12.32 -28.84 -11.82
CA GLU A 201 -12.63 -28.87 -13.27
C GLU A 201 -13.38 -27.60 -13.73
N CYS A 202 -14.19 -27.02 -12.85
CA CYS A 202 -14.89 -25.78 -13.15
C CYS A 202 -13.94 -24.57 -13.05
N GLU A 203 -12.98 -24.58 -12.13
CA GLU A 203 -11.97 -23.53 -12.04
C GLU A 203 -11.07 -23.51 -13.27
N ASP A 204 -10.64 -24.68 -13.74
CA ASP A 204 -9.83 -24.81 -14.96
C ASP A 204 -10.57 -24.29 -16.20
N LYS A 205 -11.87 -24.60 -16.32
CA LYS A 205 -12.71 -24.03 -17.39
C LYS A 205 -12.84 -22.52 -17.30
N ILE A 206 -13.11 -21.97 -16.10
CA ILE A 206 -13.16 -20.52 -15.89
C ILE A 206 -11.85 -19.88 -16.34
N LYS A 207 -10.70 -20.46 -15.99
CA LYS A 207 -9.38 -19.96 -16.37
C LYS A 207 -9.15 -20.02 -17.88
N ALA A 208 -9.52 -21.12 -18.52
CA ALA A 208 -9.38 -21.30 -19.97
C ALA A 208 -10.28 -20.32 -20.75
N ASP A 209 -11.57 -20.29 -20.42
CA ASP A 209 -12.58 -19.53 -21.17
C ASP A 209 -12.54 -18.03 -20.88
N SER A 210 -11.83 -17.60 -19.82
CA SER A 210 -11.57 -16.18 -19.52
C SER A 210 -10.20 -15.69 -20.00
N ALA A 211 -9.37 -16.55 -20.59
CA ALA A 211 -8.12 -16.13 -21.20
C ALA A 211 -8.40 -15.34 -22.49
N ARG A 212 -7.61 -14.29 -22.75
CA ARG A 212 -7.65 -13.57 -24.03
C ARG A 212 -6.86 -14.35 -25.09
N ASP A 213 -7.44 -14.53 -26.27
CA ASP A 213 -6.71 -14.93 -27.49
C ASP A 213 -5.99 -13.73 -28.11
N ASP A 214 -5.05 -13.11 -27.40
CA ASP A 214 -4.22 -12.04 -27.97
C ASP A 214 -3.00 -12.66 -28.67
N THR A 215 -3.17 -13.11 -29.92
CA THR A 215 -2.10 -13.62 -30.80
C THR A 215 -1.08 -12.56 -31.25
N GLU A 216 -1.17 -11.30 -30.82
CA GLU A 216 -0.34 -10.21 -31.35
C GLU A 216 0.63 -9.54 -30.36
N ALA A 217 0.70 -9.95 -29.09
CA ALA A 217 1.67 -9.36 -28.15
C ALA A 217 2.10 -10.30 -27.01
N ALA A 218 2.40 -11.57 -27.30
CA ALA A 218 3.06 -12.44 -26.33
C ALA A 218 4.55 -12.06 -26.18
N GLU A 219 4.81 -10.90 -25.55
CA GLU A 219 6.15 -10.58 -25.05
C GLU A 219 6.57 -11.64 -24.03
N GLN A 220 7.85 -12.01 -24.05
CA GLN A 220 8.41 -13.01 -23.16
C GLN A 220 8.30 -12.52 -21.69
N GLY A 221 7.40 -13.12 -20.91
CA GLY A 221 7.07 -12.68 -19.55
C GLY A 221 5.65 -12.11 -19.36
N ALA A 222 4.80 -12.14 -20.39
CA ALA A 222 3.40 -11.74 -20.28
C ALA A 222 2.63 -12.57 -19.22
N PRO A 223 1.83 -11.93 -18.34
CA PRO A 223 1.10 -12.62 -17.29
C PRO A 223 0.01 -13.54 -17.83
N SER A 224 -0.34 -14.59 -17.06
CA SER A 224 -1.51 -15.44 -17.34
C SER A 224 -2.77 -14.57 -17.44
N MET A 225 -3.39 -14.53 -18.62
CA MET A 225 -4.53 -13.66 -18.89
C MET A 225 -5.87 -14.24 -18.40
N GLY A 226 -5.95 -15.55 -18.20
CA GLY A 226 -7.10 -16.22 -17.61
C GLY A 226 -7.21 -15.97 -16.11
N ALA A 227 -8.43 -15.76 -15.62
CA ALA A 227 -8.68 -15.56 -14.21
C ALA A 227 -8.52 -16.87 -13.42
N LYS A 228 -7.94 -16.77 -12.22
CA LYS A 228 -7.86 -17.86 -11.25
C LYS A 228 -8.72 -17.53 -10.04
N SER A 229 -9.08 -18.53 -9.24
CA SER A 229 -9.58 -18.23 -7.90
C SER A 229 -8.45 -17.61 -7.06
N LEU A 230 -8.78 -16.56 -6.31
CA LEU A 230 -7.86 -15.88 -5.40
C LEU A 230 -8.07 -16.41 -3.99
N CYS A 231 -9.32 -16.39 -3.53
CA CYS A 231 -9.74 -17.01 -2.28
C CYS A 231 -11.27 -17.13 -2.24
N ILE A 232 -11.74 -17.97 -1.33
CA ILE A 232 -13.11 -17.92 -0.82
C ILE A 232 -13.09 -16.94 0.37
N PRO A 233 -13.74 -15.76 0.29
CA PRO A 233 -13.78 -14.83 1.40
C PRO A 233 -14.40 -15.46 2.65
N LEU A 234 -13.79 -15.23 3.81
CA LEU A 234 -14.34 -15.68 5.09
C LEU A 234 -15.72 -15.06 5.35
N GLU A 235 -15.88 -13.79 4.99
CA GLU A 235 -17.15 -13.08 5.03
C GLU A 235 -17.83 -13.16 3.65
N GLN A 236 -18.90 -13.94 3.57
CA GLN A 236 -19.67 -14.12 2.35
C GLN A 236 -20.65 -12.95 2.16
N PRO A 237 -20.85 -12.43 0.93
CA PRO A 237 -21.71 -11.27 0.68
C PRO A 237 -23.19 -11.58 0.95
N ALA A 238 -23.58 -12.84 0.80
CA ALA A 238 -24.92 -13.35 1.03
C ALA A 238 -24.87 -14.88 1.18
N PRO A 239 -25.90 -15.50 1.79
CA PRO A 239 -26.06 -16.95 1.74
C PRO A 239 -26.42 -17.40 0.31
N ILE A 240 -25.89 -18.56 -0.10
CA ILE A 240 -26.23 -19.18 -1.38
C ILE A 240 -27.68 -19.70 -1.37
N LYS A 241 -28.47 -19.26 -2.34
CA LYS A 241 -29.87 -19.66 -2.52
C LYS A 241 -29.97 -20.98 -3.28
N GLU A 242 -31.16 -21.57 -3.26
CA GLU A 242 -31.42 -22.86 -3.93
C GLU A 242 -31.30 -22.77 -5.45
N ASN A 243 -31.71 -21.62 -6.03
CA ASN A 243 -31.72 -21.40 -7.47
C ASN A 243 -30.46 -20.70 -8.01
N ASP A 244 -29.47 -20.44 -7.15
CA ASP A 244 -28.21 -19.84 -7.58
C ASP A 244 -27.45 -20.84 -8.46
N LYS A 245 -26.80 -20.32 -9.50
CA LYS A 245 -26.00 -21.12 -10.44
C LYS A 245 -24.53 -20.77 -10.27
N CYS A 246 -23.67 -21.75 -10.51
CA CYS A 246 -22.25 -21.50 -10.67
C CYS A 246 -22.04 -20.48 -11.81
N ILE A 247 -21.05 -19.60 -11.66
CA ILE A 247 -20.76 -18.53 -12.61
C ILE A 247 -20.43 -19.05 -14.02
N HIS A 248 -19.83 -20.24 -14.14
CA HIS A 248 -19.52 -20.83 -15.43
C HIS A 248 -20.77 -21.49 -16.06
N PRO A 249 -21.16 -21.14 -17.30
CA PRO A 249 -22.44 -21.52 -17.88
C PRO A 249 -22.58 -23.02 -18.14
N GLU A 250 -21.48 -23.72 -18.40
CA GLU A 250 -21.48 -25.19 -18.57
C GLU A 250 -21.59 -25.95 -17.24
N CYS A 251 -21.38 -25.29 -16.10
CA CYS A 251 -21.39 -25.94 -14.80
C CYS A 251 -22.83 -26.12 -14.32
N LYS A 252 -23.24 -27.39 -14.14
CA LYS A 252 -24.59 -27.76 -13.64
C LYS A 252 -24.66 -27.94 -12.13
N ARG A 253 -23.53 -27.80 -11.43
CA ARG A 253 -23.45 -27.96 -9.97
C ARG A 253 -23.98 -26.70 -9.28
N ARG A 254 -24.58 -26.90 -8.11
CA ARG A 254 -24.96 -25.80 -7.22
C ARG A 254 -23.68 -25.11 -6.71
N PRO A 255 -23.62 -23.77 -6.69
CA PRO A 255 -22.52 -23.07 -6.05
C PRO A 255 -22.48 -23.39 -4.54
N GLN A 256 -21.29 -23.47 -3.97
CA GLN A 256 -21.09 -23.67 -2.54
C GLN A 256 -20.72 -22.35 -1.85
N PHE A 257 -19.99 -21.49 -2.56
CA PHE A 257 -19.43 -20.25 -2.03
C PHE A 257 -19.48 -19.15 -3.08
N TYR A 258 -19.39 -17.90 -2.63
CA TYR A 258 -18.85 -16.83 -3.46
C TYR A 258 -17.33 -16.86 -3.37
N THR A 259 -16.68 -16.83 -4.53
CA THR A 259 -15.23 -16.90 -4.67
C THR A 259 -14.73 -15.66 -5.41
N LEU A 260 -13.61 -15.09 -4.97
CA LEU A 260 -12.92 -14.03 -5.68
C LEU A 260 -12.11 -14.62 -6.83
N PHE A 261 -12.29 -14.06 -8.02
CA PHE A 261 -11.56 -14.37 -9.23
C PHE A 261 -10.85 -13.13 -9.76
N GLY A 262 -9.70 -13.32 -10.38
CA GLY A 262 -8.98 -12.24 -11.03
C GLY A 262 -7.73 -12.73 -11.76
N ARG A 263 -7.12 -11.82 -12.52
CA ARG A 263 -5.76 -12.03 -13.04
C ARG A 263 -4.77 -11.89 -11.90
N SER A 264 -3.82 -12.81 -11.82
CA SER A 264 -2.80 -12.84 -10.77
C SER A 264 -1.41 -12.56 -11.35
N TYR A 265 -0.53 -11.99 -10.51
CA TYR A 265 0.91 -12.00 -10.74
C TYR A 265 1.47 -13.43 -10.79
#